data_AF-A0A1Y1HUF3-F1
#
_entry.id   AF-A0A1Y1HUF3-F1
#
_cell.length_a   1.000
_cell.length_b   1.000
_cell.length_c   1.000
_cell.angle_alpha   90.00
_cell.angle_beta   90.00
_cell.angle_gamma   90.00
#
_symmetry.space_group_name_H-M   'P 1'
#
loop_
_entity.id
_entity.type
_entity.pdbx_description
1 polymer ?
#
loop_
_entity_poly.entity_id
_entity_poly.type
_entity_poly.pdbx_seq_one_letter_code
_entity_poly.pdbx_strand_id
1 'polypeptide(L)'
;MITTIVKGSMDITKLLAGEGRSTSTITQYLSLLQRLHKRRGQHEGLLQRYHALFVEAIHDLAEERKTEQEVMKTAVGKAEIERMKKCLAKEIKEKLYPKGAGNLSDLEKGLLLQSLMLSLYSAIKPLHSDLCHVKVVRLGETRTDRLVDSIVETCINKFTFHRACKKQTGEETRFELVPRALNNQIADSLRLFPRKYVLSNSTGDEGMPSKALKRAFSTIFFKDGTVLDNSSLVRLFNSVSGA
;
A
#
# COMPACT_ATOMS: atom_id res chain seq x y z
N MET A 1 -7.00 25.44 -10.56
CA MET A 1 -6.26 24.18 -10.31
C MET A 1 -4.77 24.30 -10.65
N ILE A 2 -4.38 24.57 -11.90
CA ILE A 2 -2.96 24.72 -12.28
C ILE A 2 -2.29 25.97 -11.67
N THR A 3 -3.00 27.09 -11.59
CA THR A 3 -2.51 28.33 -10.93
C THR A 3 -2.23 28.13 -9.44
N THR A 4 -2.99 27.26 -8.78
CA THR A 4 -2.82 26.87 -7.37
C THR A 4 -1.57 26.02 -7.18
N ILE A 5 -1.27 25.15 -8.15
CA ILE A 5 -0.06 24.31 -8.19
C ILE A 5 1.19 25.18 -8.38
N VAL A 6 1.17 26.13 -9.32
CA VAL A 6 2.30 27.06 -9.55
C VAL A 6 2.60 27.90 -8.31
N LYS A 7 1.56 28.36 -7.61
CA LYS A 7 1.72 29.15 -6.37
C LYS A 7 2.33 28.31 -5.24
N GLY A 8 1.83 27.09 -5.02
CA GLY A 8 2.37 26.17 -4.02
C GLY A 8 3.84 25.80 -4.27
N SER A 9 4.25 25.61 -5.54
CA SER A 9 5.65 25.32 -5.87
C SER A 9 6.58 26.54 -5.69
N MET A 10 6.09 27.76 -5.91
CA MET A 10 6.86 28.99 -5.66
C MET A 10 7.14 29.22 -4.17
N ASP A 11 6.19 28.89 -3.30
CA ASP A 11 6.34 29.07 -1.84
C ASP A 11 7.37 28.08 -1.26
N ILE A 12 7.41 26.85 -1.76
CA ILE A 12 8.43 25.83 -1.40
C ILE A 12 9.84 26.29 -1.82
N THR A 13 9.97 26.99 -2.95
CA THR A 13 11.27 27.43 -3.48
C THR A 13 11.85 28.59 -2.69
N LYS A 14 11.00 29.51 -2.23
CA LYS A 14 11.40 30.59 -1.32
C LYS A 14 11.90 30.04 0.02
N LEU A 15 11.25 28.97 0.51
CA LEU A 15 11.67 28.24 1.71
C LEU A 15 13.05 27.59 1.53
N LEU A 16 13.33 26.98 0.37
CA LEU A 16 14.61 26.32 0.09
C LEU A 16 15.74 27.31 -0.25
N ALA A 17 15.43 28.47 -0.81
CA ALA A 17 16.41 29.52 -1.10
C ALA A 17 16.91 30.25 0.16
N GLY A 18 16.11 30.30 1.23
CA GLY A 18 16.51 30.88 2.52
C GLY A 18 17.55 30.08 3.29
N GLU A 19 17.77 28.81 2.94
CA GLU A 19 18.64 27.87 3.67
C GLU A 19 20.00 27.61 2.98
N GLY A 20 20.35 28.38 1.94
CA GLY A 20 21.68 28.33 1.31
C GLY A 20 22.03 27.04 0.56
N ARG A 21 21.06 26.14 0.31
CA ARG A 21 21.28 24.90 -0.46
C ARG A 21 21.08 25.13 -1.96
N SER A 22 21.86 24.42 -2.79
CA SER A 22 21.86 24.57 -4.25
C SER A 22 20.46 24.37 -4.85
N THR A 23 19.84 25.49 -5.24
CA THR A 23 18.49 25.59 -5.82
C THR A 23 18.46 25.33 -7.32
N SER A 24 19.57 24.95 -7.95
CA SER A 24 19.72 24.95 -9.41
C SER A 24 18.76 23.98 -10.10
N THR A 25 18.60 22.76 -9.57
CA THR A 25 17.71 21.73 -10.12
C THR A 25 16.24 22.15 -10.00
N ILE A 26 15.81 22.62 -8.83
CA ILE A 26 14.41 23.02 -8.57
C ILE A 26 14.04 24.27 -9.39
N THR A 27 14.97 25.22 -9.52
CA THR A 27 14.78 26.43 -10.33
C THR A 27 14.69 26.11 -11.82
N GLN A 28 15.50 25.16 -12.31
CA GLN A 28 15.40 24.65 -13.67
C GLN A 28 14.04 23.96 -13.90
N TYR A 29 13.56 23.13 -12.97
CA TYR A 29 12.25 22.47 -13.05
C TYR A 29 11.08 23.46 -13.13
N LEU A 30 11.10 24.52 -12.32
CA LEU A 30 10.05 25.55 -12.32
C LEU A 30 10.05 26.36 -13.61
N SER A 31 11.22 26.70 -14.13
CA SER A 31 11.34 27.38 -15.42
C SER A 31 10.77 26.54 -16.57
N LEU A 32 10.91 25.21 -16.51
CA LEU A 32 10.40 24.29 -17.51
C LEU A 32 8.87 24.17 -17.43
N LEU A 33 8.32 24.04 -16.22
CA LEU A 33 6.87 23.98 -15.98
C LEU A 33 6.17 25.28 -16.41
N GLN A 34 6.78 26.44 -16.17
CA GLN A 34 6.27 27.73 -16.65
C GLN A 34 6.27 27.83 -18.18
N ARG A 35 7.31 27.32 -18.85
CA ARG A 35 7.39 27.27 -20.33
C ARG A 35 6.33 26.34 -20.92
N LEU A 36 6.12 25.17 -20.32
CA LEU A 36 5.11 24.20 -20.74
C LEU A 36 3.68 24.72 -20.50
N HIS A 37 3.47 25.50 -19.43
CA HIS A 37 2.17 26.11 -19.17
C HIS A 37 1.78 27.17 -20.21
N LYS A 38 2.76 27.92 -20.74
CA LYS A 38 2.54 28.91 -21.82
C LYS A 38 2.19 28.27 -23.17
N ARG A 39 2.48 26.98 -23.39
CA ARG A 39 2.15 26.23 -24.63
C ARG A 39 0.96 25.28 -24.42
N ARG A 40 -0.15 25.81 -23.92
CA ARG A 40 -1.38 25.04 -23.65
C ARG A 40 -1.98 24.51 -24.95
N GLY A 41 -2.09 23.18 -25.06
CA GLY A 41 -2.83 22.49 -26.12
C GLY A 41 -2.27 21.13 -26.57
N GLN A 42 -0.95 20.90 -26.45
CA GLN A 42 -0.31 19.73 -27.08
C GLN A 42 0.37 18.74 -26.11
N HIS A 43 0.38 19.01 -24.80
CA HIS A 43 1.22 18.26 -23.85
C HIS A 43 0.54 17.90 -22.52
N GLU A 44 -0.78 17.71 -22.48
CA GLU A 44 -1.49 17.33 -21.24
C GLU A 44 -1.00 16.00 -20.64
N GLY A 45 -0.75 14.98 -21.48
CA GLY A 45 -0.19 13.70 -21.00
C GLY A 45 1.23 13.84 -20.46
N LEU A 46 2.04 14.72 -21.05
CA LEU A 46 3.37 15.03 -20.54
C LEU A 46 3.29 15.75 -19.19
N LEU A 47 2.39 16.73 -19.07
CA LEU A 47 2.12 17.46 -17.83
C LEU A 47 1.65 16.54 -16.70
N GLN A 48 0.80 15.56 -16.98
CA GLN A 48 0.37 14.56 -16.00
C GLN A 48 1.53 13.66 -15.55
N ARG A 49 2.39 13.23 -16.49
CA ARG A 49 3.57 12.41 -16.17
C ARG A 49 4.60 13.19 -15.35
N TYR A 50 4.85 14.45 -15.68
CA TYR A 50 5.71 15.33 -14.90
C TYR A 50 5.12 15.66 -13.52
N HIS A 51 3.79 15.80 -13.42
CA HIS A 51 3.12 15.96 -12.13
C HIS A 51 3.28 14.72 -11.26
N ALA A 52 3.16 13.51 -11.82
CA ALA A 52 3.39 12.27 -11.08
C ALA A 52 4.83 12.19 -10.54
N LEU A 53 5.83 12.50 -11.37
CA LEU A 53 7.24 12.55 -10.97
C LEU A 53 7.52 13.64 -9.93
N PHE A 54 6.84 14.78 -10.01
CA PHE A 54 6.94 15.86 -9.04
C PHE A 54 6.33 15.48 -7.69
N VAL A 55 5.17 14.81 -7.70
CA VAL A 55 4.54 14.25 -6.50
C VAL A 55 5.44 13.19 -5.87
N GLU A 56 6.09 12.36 -6.69
CA GLU A 56 7.05 11.35 -6.24
C GLU A 56 8.31 11.98 -5.63
N ALA A 57 8.88 13.01 -6.26
CA ALA A 57 10.03 13.74 -5.72
C ALA A 57 9.68 14.51 -4.43
N ILE A 58 8.48 15.08 -4.32
CA ILE A 58 7.98 15.66 -3.07
C ILE A 58 7.75 14.59 -2.01
N HIS A 59 7.26 13.41 -2.40
CA HIS A 59 7.10 12.28 -1.50
C HIS A 59 8.46 11.83 -0.93
N ASP A 60 9.50 11.73 -1.76
CA ASP A 60 10.84 11.36 -1.31
C ASP A 60 11.46 12.45 -0.41
N LEU A 61 11.32 13.73 -0.79
CA LEU A 61 11.75 14.87 0.05
C LEU A 61 10.96 14.99 1.36
N ALA A 62 9.68 14.62 1.36
CA ALA A 62 8.84 14.59 2.55
C ALA A 62 9.11 13.37 3.44
N GLU A 63 9.48 12.21 2.87
CA GLU A 63 9.98 11.07 3.63
C GLU A 63 11.31 11.41 4.31
N GLU A 64 12.24 12.08 3.62
CA GLU A 64 13.52 12.53 4.20
C GLU A 64 13.34 13.62 5.27
N ARG A 65 12.39 14.54 5.12
CA ARG A 65 12.10 15.57 6.14
C ARG A 65 11.28 15.03 7.33
N LYS A 66 10.41 14.03 7.15
CA LYS A 66 9.63 13.42 8.24
C LYS A 66 10.46 12.53 9.17
N THR A 67 11.69 12.19 8.80
CA THR A 67 12.64 11.55 9.72
C THR A 67 13.17 12.49 10.80
N GLU A 68 13.05 13.82 10.66
CA GLU A 68 13.69 14.75 11.60
C GLU A 68 12.73 15.67 12.40
N GLN A 69 11.52 15.99 11.93
CA GLN A 69 10.61 16.88 12.69
C GLN A 69 9.13 16.47 12.59
N GLU A 70 8.56 16.17 13.75
CA GLU A 70 7.12 16.18 14.08
C GLU A 70 6.16 15.44 13.12
N VAL A 71 6.09 14.12 13.25
CA VAL A 71 4.87 13.39 12.89
C VAL A 71 3.80 13.78 13.91
N MET A 72 2.87 14.67 13.53
CA MET A 72 1.65 14.88 14.30
C MET A 72 0.97 13.53 14.52
N LYS A 73 1.03 13.04 15.77
CA LYS A 73 0.36 11.83 16.23
C LYS A 73 -1.14 12.11 16.35
N THR A 74 -1.85 12.30 15.24
CA THR A 74 -3.27 11.96 15.23
C THR A 74 -3.35 10.45 15.26
N ALA A 75 -3.67 9.90 16.44
CA ALA A 75 -3.79 8.47 16.63
C ALA A 75 -5.00 7.96 15.84
N VAL A 76 -4.75 7.40 14.65
CA VAL A 76 -5.78 6.71 13.87
C VAL A 76 -6.36 5.60 14.73
N GLY A 77 -7.65 5.69 15.02
CA GLY A 77 -8.34 4.75 15.91
C GLY A 77 -8.89 3.53 15.18
N LYS A 78 -9.24 2.48 15.93
CA LYS A 78 -9.92 1.28 15.38
C LYS A 78 -11.19 1.63 14.58
N ALA A 79 -11.97 2.60 15.06
CA ALA A 79 -13.19 3.05 14.38
C ALA A 79 -12.92 3.67 13.00
N GLU A 80 -11.80 4.38 12.86
CA GLU A 80 -11.38 5.01 11.62
C GLU A 80 -10.88 3.98 10.61
N ILE A 81 -10.14 2.97 11.07
CA ILE A 81 -9.73 1.83 10.25
C ILE A 81 -10.95 1.06 9.73
N GLU A 82 -11.94 0.79 10.59
CA GLU A 82 -13.17 0.12 10.17
C GLU A 82 -14.01 0.97 9.20
N ARG A 83 -14.02 2.30 9.37
CA ARG A 83 -14.64 3.21 8.40
C ARG A 83 -13.93 3.12 7.05
N MET A 84 -12.60 3.18 7.05
CA MET A 84 -11.79 3.13 5.84
C MET A 84 -11.94 1.80 5.11
N LYS A 85 -11.99 0.67 5.84
CA LYS A 85 -12.29 -0.66 5.28
C LYS A 85 -13.62 -0.67 4.52
N LYS A 86 -14.66 -0.06 5.09
CA LYS A 86 -15.99 0.04 4.43
C LYS A 86 -15.92 0.92 3.18
N CYS A 87 -15.23 2.05 3.23
CA CYS A 87 -15.05 2.95 2.08
C CYS A 87 -14.34 2.25 0.92
N LEU A 88 -13.19 1.61 1.20
CA LEU A 88 -12.42 0.89 0.19
C LEU A 88 -13.21 -0.30 -0.39
N ALA A 89 -13.92 -1.06 0.45
CA ALA A 89 -14.74 -2.17 -0.01
C ALA A 89 -15.87 -1.71 -0.95
N LYS A 90 -16.50 -0.57 -0.65
CA LYS A 90 -17.51 0.05 -1.52
C LYS A 90 -16.89 0.47 -2.85
N GLU A 91 -15.75 1.16 -2.81
CA GLU A 91 -15.05 1.62 -4.00
C GLU A 91 -14.62 0.46 -4.91
N ILE A 92 -14.10 -0.63 -4.33
CA ILE A 92 -13.73 -1.84 -5.07
C ILE A 92 -14.95 -2.47 -5.74
N LYS A 93 -16.06 -2.59 -5.02
CA LYS A 93 -17.30 -3.17 -5.56
C LYS A 93 -17.86 -2.33 -6.72
N GLU A 94 -17.80 -1.01 -6.62
CA GLU A 94 -18.34 -0.10 -7.65
C GLU A 94 -17.42 0.00 -8.87
N LYS A 95 -16.09 0.04 -8.66
CA LYS A 95 -15.13 0.32 -9.74
C LYS A 95 -14.48 -0.92 -10.35
N LEU A 96 -14.18 -1.93 -9.54
CA LEU A 96 -13.31 -3.05 -9.96
C LEU A 96 -14.11 -4.29 -10.33
N TYR A 97 -15.18 -4.61 -9.58
CA TYR A 97 -15.98 -5.82 -9.84
C TYR A 97 -16.61 -5.84 -11.25
N PRO A 98 -17.10 -4.73 -11.82
CA PRO A 98 -17.64 -4.72 -13.18
C PRO A 98 -16.60 -4.99 -14.27
N LYS A 99 -15.31 -4.75 -14.01
CA LYS A 99 -14.24 -4.91 -15.01
C LYS A 99 -13.80 -6.36 -15.24
N GLY A 100 -14.09 -7.24 -14.29
CA GLY A 100 -13.66 -8.64 -14.34
C GLY A 100 -12.15 -8.84 -14.09
N ALA A 101 -11.70 -10.08 -14.22
CA ALA A 101 -10.33 -10.50 -13.94
C ALA A 101 -9.33 -9.93 -14.96
N GLY A 102 -8.14 -9.52 -14.49
CA GLY A 102 -7.01 -9.18 -15.37
C GLY A 102 -7.06 -7.81 -16.05
N ASN A 103 -8.18 -7.09 -15.96
CA ASN A 103 -8.39 -5.78 -16.60
C ASN A 103 -8.10 -4.58 -15.67
N LEU A 104 -7.37 -4.81 -14.57
CA LEU A 104 -7.07 -3.76 -13.58
C LEU A 104 -5.80 -2.99 -13.95
N SER A 105 -5.88 -1.67 -13.91
CA SER A 105 -4.70 -0.79 -13.94
C SER A 105 -3.88 -0.91 -12.66
N ASP A 106 -2.62 -0.46 -12.66
CA ASP A 106 -1.76 -0.55 -11.49
C ASP A 106 -2.28 0.23 -10.28
N LEU A 107 -2.94 1.36 -10.52
CA LEU A 107 -3.63 2.13 -9.47
C LEU A 107 -4.76 1.31 -8.82
N GLU A 108 -5.52 0.58 -9.63
CA GLU A 108 -6.65 -0.24 -9.17
C GLU A 108 -6.19 -1.49 -8.44
N LYS A 109 -5.08 -2.09 -8.89
CA LYS A 109 -4.39 -3.15 -8.13
C LYS A 109 -3.92 -2.61 -6.77
N GLY A 110 -3.38 -1.39 -6.75
CA GLY A 110 -3.01 -0.69 -5.50
C GLY A 110 -4.19 -0.55 -4.54
N LEU A 111 -5.35 -0.10 -5.01
CA LEU A 111 -6.56 0.03 -4.22
C LEU A 111 -7.03 -1.32 -3.63
N LEU A 112 -7.01 -2.37 -4.47
CA LEU A 112 -7.36 -3.72 -4.07
C LEU A 112 -6.43 -4.24 -2.96
N LEU A 113 -5.12 -4.02 -3.13
CA LEU A 113 -4.11 -4.41 -2.15
C LEU A 113 -4.24 -3.62 -0.84
N GLN A 114 -4.51 -2.31 -0.88
CA GLN A 114 -4.76 -1.50 0.31
C GLN A 114 -5.96 -2.01 1.14
N SER A 115 -7.07 -2.34 0.48
CA SER A 115 -8.24 -2.91 1.15
C SER A 115 -7.93 -4.27 1.80
N LEU A 116 -7.16 -5.10 1.09
CA LEU A 116 -6.75 -6.40 1.59
C LEU A 116 -5.78 -6.26 2.77
N MET A 117 -4.82 -5.33 2.71
CA MET A 117 -3.88 -5.01 3.77
C MET A 117 -4.61 -4.66 5.06
N LEU A 118 -5.54 -3.69 5.04
CA LEU A 118 -6.31 -3.33 6.24
C LEU A 118 -7.08 -4.52 6.81
N SER A 119 -7.63 -5.38 5.94
CA SER A 119 -8.43 -6.52 6.38
C SER A 119 -7.58 -7.63 6.99
N LEU A 120 -6.43 -7.96 6.37
CA LEU A 120 -5.50 -8.96 6.89
C LEU A 120 -4.90 -8.53 8.22
N TYR A 121 -4.35 -7.31 8.29
CA TYR A 121 -3.68 -6.79 9.49
C TYR A 121 -4.63 -6.48 10.65
N SER A 122 -5.94 -6.38 10.40
CA SER A 122 -6.96 -6.22 11.47
C SER A 122 -7.55 -7.54 11.97
N ALA A 123 -7.45 -8.62 11.20
CA ALA A 123 -8.16 -9.87 11.48
C ALA A 123 -7.25 -11.07 11.76
N ILE A 124 -6.03 -11.10 11.21
CA ILE A 124 -5.05 -12.15 11.50
C ILE A 124 -4.17 -11.65 12.64
N LYS A 125 -4.11 -12.43 13.73
CA LYS A 125 -3.19 -12.19 14.87
C LYS A 125 -1.77 -11.98 14.36
N PRO A 126 -0.91 -11.25 15.09
CA PRO A 126 0.35 -10.73 14.59
C PRO A 126 1.18 -11.84 14.00
N LEU A 127 1.21 -11.84 12.67
CA LEU A 127 2.23 -12.53 11.93
C LEU A 127 3.51 -11.73 12.20
N HIS A 128 4.42 -12.31 12.97
CA HIS A 128 5.78 -11.79 13.14
C HIS A 128 6.48 -11.60 11.78
N SER A 129 6.01 -12.27 10.73
CA SER A 129 6.43 -12.13 9.34
C SER A 129 5.60 -11.07 8.61
N ASP A 130 6.28 -10.25 7.81
CA ASP A 130 5.62 -9.33 6.91
C ASP A 130 4.79 -10.10 5.88
N LEU A 131 3.48 -9.79 5.80
CA LEU A 131 2.51 -10.43 4.91
C LEU A 131 2.88 -10.35 3.42
N CYS A 132 3.86 -9.53 3.06
CA CYS A 132 4.42 -9.47 1.71
C CYS A 132 5.18 -10.72 1.29
N HIS A 133 5.70 -11.52 2.22
CA HIS A 133 6.41 -12.75 1.91
C HIS A 133 5.49 -13.98 1.83
N VAL A 134 4.20 -13.80 2.08
CA VAL A 134 3.24 -14.91 2.14
C VAL A 134 2.80 -15.30 0.74
N LYS A 135 3.13 -16.55 0.36
CA LYS A 135 2.75 -17.12 -0.93
C LYS A 135 1.29 -17.57 -0.94
N VAL A 136 0.65 -17.54 -2.10
CA VAL A 136 -0.68 -18.10 -2.34
C VAL A 136 -0.50 -19.47 -2.98
N VAL A 137 -1.16 -20.47 -2.43
CA VAL A 137 -1.24 -21.82 -3.01
C VAL A 137 -2.71 -22.11 -3.28
N ARG A 138 -3.09 -22.17 -4.56
CA ARG A 138 -4.47 -22.42 -4.99
C ARG A 138 -4.82 -23.91 -4.89
N LEU A 139 -6.12 -24.20 -4.95
CA LEU A 139 -6.60 -25.57 -4.92
C LEU A 139 -6.02 -26.37 -6.09
N GLY A 140 -5.34 -27.48 -5.81
CA GLY A 140 -4.67 -28.32 -6.81
C GLY A 140 -3.21 -27.95 -7.08
N GLU A 141 -2.71 -26.84 -6.53
CA GLU A 141 -1.29 -26.50 -6.62
C GLU A 141 -0.48 -27.24 -5.54
N THR A 142 0.75 -27.64 -5.89
CA THR A 142 1.65 -28.26 -4.92
C THR A 142 2.41 -27.19 -4.15
N ARG A 143 2.34 -27.24 -2.81
CA ARG A 143 3.18 -26.39 -1.95
C ARG A 143 4.64 -26.85 -2.05
N THR A 144 5.42 -26.16 -2.88
CA THR A 144 6.83 -26.50 -3.15
C THR A 144 7.79 -26.12 -2.02
N ASP A 145 7.44 -25.10 -1.23
CA ASP A 145 8.32 -24.52 -0.22
C ASP A 145 7.62 -24.48 1.15
N ARG A 146 8.00 -25.41 2.04
CA ARG A 146 7.44 -25.50 3.40
C ARG A 146 8.04 -24.49 4.38
N LEU A 147 9.15 -23.84 3.98
CA LEU A 147 9.90 -22.88 4.80
C LEU A 147 9.35 -21.46 4.68
N VAL A 148 8.43 -21.24 3.75
CA VAL A 148 7.80 -19.95 3.53
C VAL A 148 6.35 -20.00 4.01
N ASP A 149 5.94 -18.90 4.64
CA ASP A 149 4.55 -18.69 5.03
C ASP A 149 3.65 -18.69 3.79
N SER A 150 2.49 -19.34 3.90
CA SER A 150 1.58 -19.47 2.77
C SER A 150 0.12 -19.43 3.18
N ILE A 151 -0.72 -18.88 2.32
CA ILE A 151 -2.17 -19.02 2.38
C ILE A 151 -2.54 -20.12 1.37
N VAL A 152 -3.07 -21.22 1.88
CA VAL A 152 -3.41 -22.42 1.10
C VAL A 152 -4.91 -22.52 0.95
N GLU A 153 -5.40 -22.62 -0.29
CA GLU A 153 -6.81 -22.84 -0.60
C GLU A 153 -7.16 -24.33 -0.40
N THR A 154 -7.81 -24.63 0.71
CA THR A 154 -8.16 -26.01 1.11
C THR A 154 -9.50 -26.48 0.54
N CYS A 155 -10.40 -25.54 0.26
CA CYS A 155 -11.61 -25.73 -0.53
C CYS A 155 -11.85 -24.47 -1.36
N ILE A 156 -12.75 -24.52 -2.35
CA ILE A 156 -13.11 -23.35 -3.15
C ILE A 156 -13.40 -22.14 -2.22
N ASN A 157 -12.62 -21.07 -2.39
CA ASN A 157 -12.69 -19.83 -1.63
C ASN A 157 -12.52 -19.97 -0.11
N LYS A 158 -11.93 -21.08 0.37
CA LYS A 158 -11.56 -21.27 1.77
C LYS A 158 -10.06 -21.43 1.88
N PHE A 159 -9.46 -20.56 2.68
CA PHE A 159 -8.02 -20.56 2.87
C PHE A 159 -7.64 -20.88 4.32
N THR A 160 -6.46 -21.46 4.47
CA THR A 160 -5.79 -21.71 5.75
C THR A 160 -4.42 -21.06 5.70
N PHE A 161 -4.02 -20.42 6.79
CA PHE A 161 -2.71 -19.81 6.91
C PHE A 161 -1.72 -20.85 7.45
N HIS A 162 -0.70 -21.16 6.66
CA HIS A 162 0.36 -22.12 6.95
C HIS A 162 1.61 -21.34 7.30
N ARG A 163 1.95 -21.31 8.58
CA ARG A 163 3.09 -20.58 9.12
C ARG A 163 4.30 -21.48 9.23
N ALA A 164 5.41 -21.11 8.60
CA ALA A 164 6.69 -21.79 8.78
C ALA A 164 7.27 -21.40 10.14
N CYS A 165 7.56 -22.39 10.98
CA CYS A 165 8.18 -22.21 12.29
C CYS A 165 9.45 -23.07 12.37
N LYS A 166 10.57 -22.45 12.76
CA LYS A 166 11.79 -23.19 13.13
C LYS A 166 11.76 -23.51 14.62
N LYS A 167 11.85 -24.79 14.98
CA LYS A 167 12.13 -25.24 16.35
C LYS A 167 13.55 -25.81 16.43
N GLN A 168 14.07 -25.92 17.66
CA GLN A 168 15.38 -26.54 17.92
C GLN A 168 15.49 -27.99 17.43
N THR A 169 14.37 -28.71 17.34
CA THR A 169 14.31 -30.13 16.96
C THR A 169 13.89 -30.38 15.51
N GLY A 170 13.66 -29.32 14.72
CA GLY A 170 13.24 -29.45 13.33
C GLY A 170 12.23 -28.38 12.89
N GLU A 171 11.68 -28.58 11.69
CA GLU A 171 10.74 -27.68 11.04
C GLU A 171 9.30 -28.08 11.35
N GLU A 172 8.47 -27.11 11.73
CA GLU A 172 7.04 -27.32 11.98
C GLU A 172 6.23 -26.28 11.20
N THR A 173 5.15 -26.71 10.56
CA THR A 173 4.15 -25.77 10.01
C THR A 173 3.01 -25.65 11.00
N ARG A 174 2.72 -24.43 11.46
CA ARG A 174 1.49 -24.14 12.24
C ARG A 174 0.36 -23.75 11.29
N PHE A 175 -0.85 -24.18 11.62
CA PHE A 175 -2.04 -23.91 10.81
C PHE A 175 -2.96 -22.98 11.58
N GLU A 176 -3.32 -21.87 10.95
CA GLU A 176 -4.26 -20.89 11.51
C GLU A 176 -5.45 -20.76 10.55
N LEU A 177 -6.66 -20.91 11.06
CA LEU A 177 -7.87 -20.77 10.26
C LEU A 177 -8.10 -19.30 9.90
N VAL A 178 -8.36 -19.03 8.63
CA VAL A 178 -8.70 -17.70 8.15
C VAL A 178 -10.20 -17.45 8.39
N PRO A 179 -10.60 -16.32 9.00
CA PRO A 179 -12.01 -16.00 9.20
C PRO A 179 -12.80 -15.98 7.89
N ARG A 180 -14.07 -16.43 7.92
CA ARG A 180 -14.93 -16.54 6.72
C ARG A 180 -15.02 -15.23 5.92
N ALA A 181 -15.17 -14.09 6.59
CA ALA A 181 -15.24 -12.79 5.94
C ALA A 181 -13.95 -12.45 5.17
N LEU A 182 -12.80 -12.82 5.74
CA LEU A 182 -11.48 -12.61 5.14
C LEU A 182 -11.22 -13.59 3.99
N ASN A 183 -11.69 -14.83 4.10
CA ASN A 183 -11.63 -15.81 3.02
C ASN A 183 -12.32 -15.31 1.74
N ASN A 184 -13.52 -14.75 1.87
CA ASN A 184 -14.24 -14.16 0.73
C ASN A 184 -13.44 -13.00 0.12
N GLN A 185 -12.87 -12.11 0.94
CA GLN A 185 -12.06 -11.00 0.45
C GLN A 185 -10.79 -11.46 -0.27
N ILE A 186 -10.10 -12.47 0.26
CA ILE A 186 -8.92 -13.08 -0.40
C ILE A 186 -9.33 -13.69 -1.73
N ALA A 187 -10.42 -14.47 -1.76
CA ALA A 187 -10.93 -15.10 -2.98
C ALA A 187 -11.28 -14.06 -4.05
N ASP A 188 -12.08 -13.04 -3.69
CA ASP A 188 -12.50 -11.98 -4.61
C ASP A 188 -11.30 -11.18 -5.12
N SER A 189 -10.34 -10.90 -4.23
CA SER A 189 -9.10 -10.21 -4.60
C SER A 189 -8.28 -11.03 -5.59
N LEU A 190 -8.12 -12.34 -5.37
CA LEU A 190 -7.37 -13.23 -6.26
C LEU A 190 -8.11 -13.46 -7.59
N ARG A 191 -9.44 -13.40 -7.59
CA ARG A 191 -10.25 -13.47 -8.82
C ARG A 191 -10.02 -12.25 -9.70
N LEU A 192 -10.00 -11.05 -9.12
CA LEU A 192 -9.78 -9.81 -9.88
C LEU A 192 -8.31 -9.63 -10.31
N PHE A 193 -7.40 -9.97 -9.40
CA PHE A 193 -5.96 -9.88 -9.60
C PHE A 193 -5.27 -11.19 -9.19
N PRO A 194 -5.20 -12.17 -10.11
CA PRO A 194 -4.47 -13.42 -9.89
C PRO A 194 -2.98 -13.13 -9.65
N ARG A 195 -2.42 -13.68 -8.57
CA ARG A 195 -1.05 -13.40 -8.11
C ARG A 195 -0.51 -14.53 -7.23
N LYS A 196 0.82 -14.63 -7.15
CA LYS A 196 1.56 -15.65 -6.37
C LYS A 196 1.76 -15.29 -4.90
N TYR A 197 1.60 -14.01 -4.53
CA TYR A 197 1.78 -13.52 -3.17
C TYR A 197 0.53 -12.80 -2.67
N VAL A 198 0.23 -12.92 -1.38
CA VAL A 198 -0.97 -12.31 -0.77
C VAL A 198 -0.95 -10.80 -0.94
N LEU A 199 0.20 -10.19 -0.63
CA LEU A 199 0.52 -8.79 -0.91
C LEU A 199 1.70 -8.77 -1.90
N SER A 200 1.40 -8.50 -3.17
CA SER A 200 2.37 -8.59 -4.26
C SER A 200 2.76 -7.22 -4.83
N ASN A 201 3.77 -7.22 -5.69
CA ASN A 201 3.98 -6.15 -6.66
C ASN A 201 2.83 -6.09 -7.71
N SER A 202 2.91 -5.16 -8.66
CA SER A 202 1.88 -4.94 -9.69
C SER A 202 1.77 -6.06 -10.73
N THR A 203 2.81 -6.90 -10.90
CA THR A 203 2.77 -8.07 -11.78
C THR A 203 2.14 -9.28 -11.09
N GLY A 204 2.23 -9.35 -9.76
CA GLY A 204 1.72 -10.46 -8.97
C GLY A 204 2.74 -11.58 -8.72
N ASP A 205 3.93 -11.48 -9.33
CA ASP A 205 4.93 -12.56 -9.30
C ASP A 205 5.84 -12.54 -8.08
N GLU A 206 5.93 -11.39 -7.40
CA GLU A 206 6.80 -11.20 -6.25
C GLU A 206 6.05 -10.54 -5.10
N GLY A 207 6.55 -10.75 -3.88
CA GLY A 207 6.08 -10.07 -2.70
C GLY A 207 6.30 -8.56 -2.78
N MET A 208 5.40 -7.78 -2.18
CA MET A 208 5.55 -6.33 -2.12
C MET A 208 6.82 -5.94 -1.34
N PRO A 209 7.71 -5.10 -1.89
CA PRO A 209 8.89 -4.62 -1.16
C PRO A 209 8.50 -3.88 0.12
N SER A 210 9.26 -4.03 1.22
CA SER A 210 8.91 -3.43 2.52
C SER A 210 8.75 -1.90 2.45
N LYS A 211 9.54 -1.21 1.62
CA LYS A 211 9.37 0.24 1.37
C LYS A 211 8.03 0.55 0.71
N ALA A 212 7.66 -0.22 -0.32
CA ALA A 212 6.37 -0.08 -1.00
C ALA A 212 5.19 -0.39 -0.08
N LEU A 213 5.34 -1.37 0.83
CA LEU A 213 4.34 -1.71 1.84
C LEU A 213 4.10 -0.55 2.82
N LYS A 214 5.16 0.07 3.34
CA LYS A 214 5.06 1.25 4.22
C LYS A 214 4.38 2.43 3.52
N ARG A 215 4.76 2.69 2.27
CA ARG A 215 4.13 3.72 1.42
C ARG A 215 2.65 3.41 1.17
N ALA A 216 2.33 2.17 0.83
CA ALA A 216 0.96 1.71 0.63
C ALA A 216 0.10 1.86 1.89
N PHE A 217 0.65 1.63 3.08
CA PHE A 217 -0.05 1.92 4.34
C PHE A 217 -0.24 3.41 4.59
N SER A 218 0.82 4.19 4.40
CA SER A 218 0.78 5.63 4.63
C SER A 218 -0.24 6.31 3.73
N THR A 219 -0.31 5.92 2.46
CA THR A 219 -1.25 6.48 1.48
C THR A 219 -2.73 6.29 1.83
N ILE A 220 -3.09 5.29 2.64
CA ILE A 220 -4.47 5.07 3.08
C ILE A 220 -4.96 6.22 3.97
N PHE A 221 -4.11 6.72 4.86
CA PHE A 221 -4.45 7.75 5.85
C PHE A 221 -3.70 9.07 5.63
N PHE A 222 -2.97 9.20 4.52
CA PHE A 222 -2.16 10.38 4.22
C PHE A 222 -2.99 11.65 4.08
N LYS A 223 -4.25 11.54 3.62
CA LYS A 223 -5.19 12.67 3.53
C LYS A 223 -5.45 13.31 4.89
N ASP A 224 -5.29 12.55 5.97
CA ASP A 224 -5.49 12.99 7.35
C ASP A 224 -4.17 13.43 8.01
N GLY A 225 -3.09 13.54 7.24
CA GLY A 225 -1.75 13.94 7.70
C GLY A 225 -0.98 12.83 8.43
N THR A 226 -1.58 11.66 8.63
CA THR A 226 -0.99 10.56 9.40
C THR A 226 -0.13 9.65 8.53
N VAL A 227 1.07 9.34 9.02
CA VAL A 227 1.94 8.30 8.45
C VAL A 227 1.78 7.05 9.30
N LEU A 228 1.23 5.99 8.71
CA LEU A 228 1.11 4.69 9.35
C LEU A 228 1.97 3.67 8.63
N ASP A 229 2.60 2.81 9.43
CA ASP A 229 3.27 1.61 8.97
C ASP A 229 2.50 0.35 9.44
N ASN A 230 2.89 -0.80 8.90
CA ASN A 230 2.39 -2.11 9.32
C ASN A 230 2.48 -2.31 10.83
N SER A 231 3.59 -1.91 11.46
CA SER A 231 3.84 -2.07 12.89
C SER A 231 2.84 -1.30 13.76
N SER A 232 2.36 -0.15 13.28
CA SER A 232 1.34 0.66 13.97
C SER A 232 -0.02 0.00 13.99
N LEU A 233 -0.45 -0.63 12.89
CA LEU A 233 -1.70 -1.41 12.86
C LEU A 233 -1.63 -2.65 13.73
N VAL A 234 -0.51 -3.38 13.64
CA VAL A 234 -0.26 -4.55 14.49
C VAL A 234 -0.36 -4.18 15.96
N ARG A 235 0.27 -3.08 16.40
CA ARG A 235 0.15 -2.62 17.79
C ARG A 235 -1.28 -2.25 18.15
N LEU A 236 -2.00 -1.54 17.28
CA LEU A 236 -3.36 -1.08 17.52
C LEU A 236 -4.38 -2.22 17.70
N PHE A 237 -4.24 -3.30 16.94
CA PHE A 237 -5.15 -4.46 17.04
C PHE A 237 -4.72 -5.47 18.11
N ASN A 238 -3.48 -5.43 18.60
CA ASN A 238 -2.98 -6.33 19.63
C ASN A 238 -2.95 -5.74 21.05
N SER A 239 -3.00 -4.42 21.20
CA SER A 239 -2.99 -3.74 22.50
C SER A 239 -4.23 -4.01 23.38
N VAL A 240 -5.18 -4.84 22.91
CA VAL A 240 -6.42 -5.17 23.64
C VAL A 240 -6.40 -6.60 24.23
N SER A 241 -5.32 -7.36 24.07
CA SER A 241 -5.24 -8.73 24.67
C SER A 241 -4.69 -8.76 26.10
N GLY A 242 -4.73 -7.65 26.84
CA GLY A 242 -4.13 -7.52 28.17
C GLY A 242 -4.81 -6.51 29.08
N ALA A 243 -6.15 -6.50 29.10
CA ALA A 243 -6.96 -5.84 30.13
C ALA A 243 -8.09 -6.78 30.57
#